data_AF-A0AAU8TTE6-F1
#
_entry.id   AF-A0AAU8TTE6-F1
#
_cell.length_a   1.000
_cell.length_b   1.000
_cell.length_c   1.000
_cell.angle_alpha   90.00
_cell.angle_beta   90.00
_cell.angle_gamma   90.00
#
_symmetry.space_group_name_H-M   'P 1'
#
loop_
_entity.id
_entity.type
_entity.pdbx_description
1 polymer ?
#
loop_
_entity_poly.entity_id
_entity_poly.type
_entity_poly.pdbx_seq_one_letter_code
_entity_poly.pdbx_strand_id
1 'polypeptide(L)'
;MQKIGDITSTANANGEWMEGNPAAGLDATLIKSGWLNTIQRELIALVLGAGLPLNKLDDSQVLQAVRNIAGSIAEFKVTGDGITDAGLVGGDQQRPYIRDSVTKDILLLQRALGFTPARNDHVHTFASLTSKPTTLGGYGISDAYTISAANAAIAKAISDLVASSPGALDTLNELAQALGNDPNFATTVTNALAGKANKSTTLAGYGIIDSYTRSEANNAISASANTLVGRDGISTAGLVGGDQARPYMRDQVTGDVLQLQRRLGFDPVQQGGGIGQAANKVYLGMSNSLNRPAITVDTTNFGGVAFLSDIPGTPPITKEFGSAPQIVSNGGLVALAHGLGVVPKIITGELICVTAENGWTVGDIQHISLSPDNDDSGVVTGFAARKDATNIYARCGTSGPYGVNINNGTTAVPNAANWRLVLRAFA
;
A
#
# COMPACT_ATOMS: atom_id res chain seq x y z
N MET A 1 -72.41 94.84 -120.94
CA MET A 1 -73.04 96.08 -121.45
C MET A 1 -72.00 97.04 -122.05
N GLN A 2 -72.24 97.61 -123.24
CA GLN A 2 -71.46 98.74 -123.81
C GLN A 2 -71.57 99.98 -122.90
N LYS A 3 -70.80 101.06 -123.13
CA LYS A 3 -70.99 102.37 -122.48
C LYS A 3 -71.62 103.39 -123.45
N ILE A 4 -72.15 104.51 -122.95
CA ILE A 4 -72.75 105.54 -123.81
C ILE A 4 -71.71 106.26 -124.68
N GLY A 5 -70.49 106.47 -124.18
CA GLY A 5 -69.41 107.10 -124.94
C GLY A 5 -68.96 106.30 -126.16
N ASP A 6 -69.22 105.00 -126.20
CA ASP A 6 -68.98 104.16 -127.38
C ASP A 6 -69.97 104.49 -128.52
N ILE A 7 -71.04 105.24 -128.24
CA ILE A 7 -72.17 105.47 -129.14
C ILE A 7 -72.28 106.97 -129.48
N THR A 8 -71.93 107.86 -128.56
CA THR A 8 -71.94 109.31 -128.79
C THR A 8 -70.65 109.98 -128.36
N SER A 9 -70.18 110.93 -129.19
CA SER A 9 -69.00 111.75 -128.92
C SER A 9 -69.24 112.88 -127.92
N THR A 10 -70.48 113.05 -127.45
CA THR A 10 -70.86 114.04 -126.43
C THR A 10 -70.87 113.47 -125.01
N ALA A 11 -70.36 112.25 -124.82
CA ALA A 11 -70.09 111.69 -123.51
C ALA A 11 -68.82 112.32 -122.91
N ASN A 12 -68.69 112.26 -121.59
CA ASN A 12 -67.46 112.70 -120.94
C ASN A 12 -66.28 111.78 -121.31
N ALA A 13 -65.06 112.17 -120.94
CA ALA A 13 -63.84 111.42 -121.25
C ALA A 13 -63.81 109.96 -120.72
N ASN A 14 -64.67 109.61 -119.75
CA ASN A 14 -64.81 108.24 -119.22
C ASN A 14 -65.87 107.41 -119.95
N GLY A 15 -66.49 108.00 -120.99
CA GLY A 15 -67.56 107.40 -121.78
C GLY A 15 -68.91 107.37 -121.08
N GLU A 16 -69.16 108.31 -120.16
CA GLU A 16 -70.38 108.40 -119.35
C GLU A 16 -71.20 109.64 -119.72
N TRP A 17 -72.44 109.68 -119.23
CA TRP A 17 -73.35 110.80 -119.47
C TRP A 17 -72.85 112.08 -118.79
N MET A 18 -72.97 113.21 -119.49
CA MET A 18 -72.79 114.56 -118.95
C MET A 18 -73.98 115.45 -119.32
N GLU A 19 -74.37 116.31 -118.38
CA GLU A 19 -75.50 117.25 -118.49
C GLU A 19 -75.27 118.37 -119.52
N GLY A 20 -74.07 118.46 -120.09
CA GLY A 20 -73.62 119.63 -120.83
C GLY A 20 -73.32 120.81 -119.92
N ASN A 21 -72.70 121.86 -120.45
CA ASN A 21 -72.51 123.13 -119.79
C ASN A 21 -72.63 124.26 -120.84
N PRO A 22 -73.81 124.88 -120.96
CA PRO A 22 -74.04 125.93 -121.96
C PRO A 22 -73.11 127.14 -121.78
N ALA A 23 -72.71 127.46 -120.55
CA ALA A 23 -71.78 128.55 -120.26
C ALA A 23 -70.35 128.25 -120.72
N ALA A 24 -69.99 126.97 -120.90
CA ALA A 24 -68.71 126.52 -121.44
C ALA A 24 -68.81 126.04 -122.91
N GLY A 25 -69.98 126.15 -123.54
CA GLY A 25 -70.22 125.66 -124.91
C GLY A 25 -70.17 124.13 -125.05
N LEU A 26 -70.37 123.38 -123.96
CA LEU A 26 -70.37 121.91 -123.99
C LEU A 26 -71.81 121.38 -124.08
N ASP A 27 -72.08 120.58 -125.11
CA ASP A 27 -73.39 119.94 -125.28
C ASP A 27 -73.61 118.80 -124.27
N ALA A 28 -74.88 118.54 -123.96
CA ALA A 28 -75.27 117.37 -123.17
C ALA A 28 -75.09 116.07 -123.97
N THR A 29 -74.87 114.97 -123.25
CA THR A 29 -74.73 113.65 -123.88
C THR A 29 -76.04 113.24 -124.56
N LEU A 30 -75.95 112.97 -125.86
CA LEU A 30 -77.11 112.65 -126.69
C LEU A 30 -77.54 111.21 -126.46
N ILE A 31 -78.83 111.00 -126.20
CA ILE A 31 -79.40 109.66 -126.12
C ILE A 31 -79.59 109.10 -127.53
N LYS A 32 -78.73 108.14 -127.90
CA LYS A 32 -78.79 107.45 -129.20
C LYS A 32 -79.42 106.06 -129.06
N SER A 33 -80.10 105.62 -130.12
CA SER A 33 -80.81 104.34 -130.19
C SER A 33 -79.93 103.12 -129.86
N GLY A 34 -78.63 103.18 -130.16
CA GLY A 34 -77.68 102.13 -129.80
C GLY A 34 -77.67 101.81 -128.30
N TRP A 35 -77.79 102.82 -127.43
CA TRP A 35 -77.79 102.63 -125.98
C TRP A 35 -79.05 101.92 -125.50
N LEU A 36 -80.20 102.39 -125.98
CA LEU A 36 -81.51 101.83 -125.63
C LEU A 36 -81.61 100.34 -126.01
N ASN A 37 -81.10 99.97 -127.19
CA ASN A 37 -81.07 98.58 -127.65
C ASN A 37 -80.14 97.67 -126.83
N THR A 38 -79.07 98.23 -126.25
CA THR A 38 -78.13 97.46 -125.41
C THR A 38 -78.78 97.13 -124.06
N ILE A 39 -79.44 98.10 -123.43
CA ILE A 39 -80.19 97.86 -122.17
C ILE A 39 -81.30 96.83 -122.41
N GLN A 40 -82.06 96.96 -123.51
CA GLN A 40 -83.14 96.02 -123.82
C GLN A 40 -82.64 94.57 -123.89
N ARG A 41 -81.49 94.32 -124.54
CA ARG A 41 -80.93 92.97 -124.66
C ARG A 41 -80.49 92.38 -123.32
N GLU A 42 -79.92 93.19 -122.43
CA GLU A 42 -79.48 92.75 -121.09
C GLU A 42 -80.68 92.40 -120.20
N LEU A 43 -81.74 93.21 -120.23
CA LEU A 43 -82.98 92.91 -119.50
C LEU A 43 -83.65 91.63 -120.02
N ILE A 44 -83.64 91.41 -121.34
CA ILE A 44 -84.13 90.17 -121.96
C ILE A 44 -83.32 88.96 -121.48
N ALA A 45 -81.98 89.07 -121.47
CA ALA A 45 -81.11 87.99 -121.05
C ALA A 45 -81.36 87.59 -119.59
N LEU A 46 -81.65 88.55 -118.71
CA LEU A 46 -82.04 88.27 -117.32
C LEU A 46 -83.33 87.46 -117.24
N VAL A 47 -84.36 87.82 -118.02
CA VAL A 47 -85.64 87.12 -118.03
C VAL A 47 -85.49 85.68 -118.55
N LEU A 48 -84.82 85.52 -119.69
CA LEU A 48 -84.55 84.20 -120.28
C LEU A 48 -83.66 83.35 -119.38
N GLY A 49 -82.64 83.95 -118.76
CA GLY A 49 -81.72 83.27 -117.83
C GLY A 49 -82.39 82.81 -116.55
N ALA A 50 -83.46 83.48 -116.11
CA ALA A 50 -84.32 83.01 -115.02
C ALA A 50 -85.33 81.92 -115.46
N GLY A 51 -85.23 81.43 -116.70
CA GLY A 51 -86.08 80.38 -117.26
C GLY A 51 -87.45 80.84 -117.75
N LEU A 52 -87.68 82.15 -117.90
CA LEU A 52 -88.97 82.70 -118.30
C LEU A 52 -88.96 83.10 -119.80
N PRO A 53 -89.99 82.78 -120.60
CA PRO A 53 -90.07 83.21 -122.00
C PRO A 53 -90.43 84.71 -122.10
N LEU A 54 -89.97 85.41 -123.14
CA LEU A 54 -90.32 86.81 -123.37
C LEU A 54 -91.78 86.97 -123.79
N ASN A 55 -92.46 87.97 -123.22
CA ASN A 55 -93.85 88.29 -123.51
C ASN A 55 -94.06 89.80 -123.62
N LYS A 56 -94.34 90.28 -124.83
CA LYS A 56 -94.58 91.70 -125.13
C LYS A 56 -95.82 92.31 -124.46
N LEU A 57 -96.68 91.49 -123.84
CA LEU A 57 -97.88 91.93 -123.12
C LEU A 57 -97.66 91.99 -121.60
N ASP A 58 -96.47 91.62 -121.10
CA ASP A 58 -96.13 91.59 -119.68
C ASP A 58 -94.95 92.51 -119.39
N ASP A 59 -95.21 93.64 -118.73
CA ASP A 59 -94.17 94.59 -118.35
C ASP A 59 -93.52 94.24 -116.98
N SER A 60 -93.89 93.11 -116.36
CA SER A 60 -93.40 92.69 -115.03
C SER A 60 -92.33 91.59 -115.07
N GLN A 61 -91.88 91.18 -116.25
CA GLN A 61 -91.05 89.98 -116.40
C GLN A 61 -89.70 90.04 -115.68
N VAL A 62 -89.08 91.23 -115.60
CA VAL A 62 -87.83 91.40 -114.85
C VAL A 62 -88.05 91.18 -113.35
N LEU A 63 -89.17 91.65 -112.80
CA LEU A 63 -89.52 91.41 -111.40
C LEU A 63 -89.77 89.92 -111.13
N GLN A 64 -90.44 89.22 -112.04
CA GLN A 64 -90.66 87.78 -111.93
C GLN A 64 -89.34 87.00 -112.00
N ALA A 65 -88.44 87.37 -112.91
CA ALA A 65 -87.12 86.78 -113.03
C ALA A 65 -86.30 86.92 -111.74
N VAL A 66 -86.28 88.13 -111.15
CA VAL A 66 -85.61 88.38 -109.87
C VAL A 66 -86.23 87.57 -108.74
N ARG A 67 -87.56 87.43 -108.68
CA ARG A 67 -88.22 86.60 -107.67
C ARG A 67 -87.91 85.12 -107.82
N ASN A 68 -87.87 84.59 -109.04
CA ASN A 68 -87.49 83.20 -109.28
C ASN A 68 -86.05 82.92 -108.84
N ILE A 69 -85.14 83.86 -109.10
CA ILE A 69 -83.75 83.73 -108.67
C ILE A 69 -83.63 83.86 -107.13
N ALA A 70 -84.32 84.83 -106.53
CA ALA A 70 -84.27 85.10 -105.09
C ALA A 70 -85.02 84.06 -104.22
N GLY A 71 -86.00 83.34 -104.76
CA GLY A 71 -86.76 82.30 -104.04
C GLY A 71 -85.97 81.02 -103.75
N SER A 72 -84.70 80.91 -104.19
CA SER A 72 -83.91 79.67 -104.12
C SER A 72 -82.94 79.56 -102.92
N ILE A 73 -82.97 80.47 -101.94
CA ILE A 73 -81.95 80.51 -100.86
C ILE A 73 -82.47 80.29 -99.43
N ALA A 74 -83.37 79.32 -99.21
CA ALA A 74 -83.55 78.74 -97.88
C ALA A 74 -83.42 77.21 -97.92
N GLU A 75 -82.38 76.73 -97.24
CA GLU A 75 -82.09 75.34 -96.86
C GLU A 75 -81.23 74.48 -97.81
N PHE A 76 -79.93 74.49 -97.48
CA PHE A 76 -78.91 73.53 -97.88
C PHE A 76 -79.34 72.12 -97.43
N LYS A 77 -79.74 71.27 -98.37
CA LYS A 77 -80.02 69.87 -98.06
C LYS A 77 -78.71 69.13 -97.76
N VAL A 78 -78.58 68.58 -96.55
CA VAL A 78 -77.76 67.39 -96.33
C VAL A 78 -78.52 66.20 -96.91
N THR A 79 -78.51 66.06 -98.24
CA THR A 79 -79.03 64.88 -98.94
C THR A 79 -77.91 64.30 -99.79
N GLY A 80 -77.24 63.30 -99.24
CA GLY A 80 -76.22 62.50 -99.94
C GLY A 80 -76.20 61.04 -99.48
N ASP A 81 -76.20 60.80 -98.16
CA ASP A 81 -75.77 59.49 -97.62
C ASP A 81 -76.79 58.81 -96.67
N GLY A 82 -78.09 58.99 -96.90
CA GLY A 82 -79.11 58.22 -96.16
C GLY A 82 -79.37 58.68 -94.72
N ILE A 83 -79.19 59.96 -94.41
CA ILE A 83 -79.62 60.57 -93.13
C ILE A 83 -80.84 61.47 -93.39
N THR A 84 -81.83 61.42 -92.48
CA THR A 84 -83.04 62.25 -92.61
C THR A 84 -83.11 63.43 -91.67
N ASP A 85 -82.37 63.39 -90.56
CA ASP A 85 -82.31 64.46 -89.58
C ASP A 85 -80.98 64.40 -88.82
N ALA A 86 -80.47 65.56 -88.41
CA ALA A 86 -79.40 65.69 -87.43
C ALA A 86 -79.83 66.69 -86.37
N GLY A 87 -79.65 66.35 -85.09
CA GLY A 87 -80.15 67.18 -84.00
C GLY A 87 -79.63 66.78 -82.63
N LEU A 88 -80.27 67.33 -81.61
CA LEU A 88 -79.98 67.07 -80.20
C LEU A 88 -81.21 66.40 -79.59
N VAL A 89 -81.04 65.28 -78.87
CA VAL A 89 -82.19 64.60 -78.26
C VAL A 89 -82.79 65.52 -77.19
N GLY A 90 -84.01 66.00 -77.42
CA GLY A 90 -84.69 66.94 -76.50
C GLY A 90 -84.02 68.30 -76.36
N GLY A 91 -83.16 68.71 -77.31
CA GLY A 91 -82.41 69.97 -77.25
C GLY A 91 -81.12 69.95 -76.41
N ASP A 92 -80.74 68.79 -75.86
CA ASP A 92 -79.53 68.63 -75.04
C ASP A 92 -78.26 68.56 -75.90
N GLN A 93 -77.40 69.56 -75.77
CA GLN A 93 -76.12 69.68 -76.51
C GLN A 93 -75.15 68.53 -76.26
N GLN A 94 -75.29 67.78 -75.17
CA GLN A 94 -74.40 66.64 -74.88
C GLN A 94 -74.84 65.34 -75.56
N ARG A 95 -76.01 65.33 -76.21
CA ARG A 95 -76.59 64.15 -76.83
C ARG A 95 -76.95 64.41 -78.31
N PRO A 96 -75.94 64.69 -79.16
CA PRO A 96 -76.18 64.79 -80.58
C PRO A 96 -76.57 63.45 -81.17
N TYR A 97 -77.45 63.51 -82.16
CA TYR A 97 -77.88 62.34 -82.91
C TYR A 97 -77.99 62.65 -84.40
N ILE A 98 -77.92 61.58 -85.17
CA ILE A 98 -78.38 61.53 -86.56
C ILE A 98 -79.47 60.47 -86.65
N ARG A 99 -80.44 60.68 -87.53
CA ARG A 99 -81.52 59.72 -87.77
C ARG A 99 -81.33 59.04 -89.11
N ASP A 100 -81.25 57.71 -89.07
CA ASP A 100 -81.16 56.90 -90.28
C ASP A 100 -82.39 57.10 -91.17
N SER A 101 -82.17 57.24 -92.48
CA SER A 101 -83.25 57.54 -93.42
C SER A 101 -84.21 56.37 -93.64
N VAL A 102 -83.76 55.13 -93.40
CA VAL A 102 -84.49 53.90 -93.66
C VAL A 102 -85.20 53.41 -92.40
N THR A 103 -84.48 53.21 -91.30
CA THR A 103 -85.06 52.64 -90.07
C THR A 103 -85.75 53.68 -89.19
N LYS A 104 -85.47 54.98 -89.40
CA LYS A 104 -85.89 56.10 -88.55
C LYS A 104 -85.36 56.03 -87.11
N ASP A 105 -84.43 55.14 -86.82
CA ASP A 105 -83.82 55.04 -85.51
C ASP A 105 -82.85 56.19 -85.25
N ILE A 106 -82.81 56.61 -83.98
CA ILE A 106 -81.90 57.62 -83.48
C ILE A 106 -80.57 56.94 -83.17
N LEU A 107 -79.53 57.25 -83.95
CA LEU A 107 -78.17 56.84 -83.65
C LEU A 107 -77.50 57.96 -82.84
N LEU A 108 -77.35 57.72 -81.53
CA LEU A 108 -76.68 58.65 -80.62
C LEU A 108 -75.19 58.68 -80.92
N LEU A 109 -74.66 59.85 -81.27
CA LEU A 109 -73.23 60.06 -81.39
C LEU A 109 -72.68 60.24 -79.97
N GLN A 110 -72.17 59.17 -79.35
CA GLN A 110 -71.51 59.33 -78.05
C GLN A 110 -70.30 60.25 -78.22
N ARG A 111 -70.16 61.25 -77.34
CA ARG A 111 -68.92 62.03 -77.23
C ARG A 111 -67.84 61.09 -76.70
N ALA A 112 -67.02 60.55 -77.61
CA ALA A 112 -66.01 59.55 -77.32
C ALA A 112 -64.91 60.11 -76.40
N LEU A 113 -65.07 59.95 -75.08
CA LEU A 113 -63.97 59.78 -74.13
C LEU A 113 -64.40 58.68 -73.15
N GLY A 114 -63.96 57.45 -73.42
CA GLY A 114 -64.45 56.20 -72.85
C GLY A 114 -64.28 56.04 -71.35
N PHE A 115 -65.39 56.08 -70.62
CA PHE A 115 -65.51 55.51 -69.29
C PHE A 115 -66.88 54.83 -69.14
N THR A 116 -66.89 53.53 -68.88
CA THR A 116 -68.07 52.79 -68.41
C THR A 116 -67.94 52.65 -66.88
N PRO A 117 -68.83 53.21 -66.04
CA PRO A 117 -68.73 53.06 -64.59
C PRO A 117 -69.07 51.64 -64.14
N ALA A 118 -68.31 51.09 -63.20
CA ALA A 118 -68.64 49.84 -62.50
C ALA A 118 -69.85 50.02 -61.57
N ARG A 119 -70.70 48.98 -61.44
CA ARG A 119 -71.90 48.94 -60.60
C ARG A 119 -71.52 48.66 -59.13
N ASN A 120 -72.04 49.44 -58.17
CA ASN A 120 -71.69 49.46 -56.74
C ASN A 120 -72.22 48.27 -55.90
N ASP A 121 -72.07 47.02 -56.34
CA ASP A 121 -72.76 45.87 -55.72
C ASP A 121 -71.95 44.56 -55.66
N HIS A 122 -70.65 44.64 -55.38
CA HIS A 122 -69.83 43.45 -55.08
C HIS A 122 -69.29 43.47 -53.64
N VAL A 123 -69.52 42.37 -52.90
CA VAL A 123 -68.93 42.06 -51.59
C VAL A 123 -67.84 41.01 -51.78
N HIS A 124 -66.63 41.26 -51.30
CA HIS A 124 -65.54 40.27 -51.30
C HIS A 124 -65.21 39.86 -49.86
N THR A 125 -65.08 38.56 -49.60
CA THR A 125 -64.60 38.05 -48.31
C THR A 125 -63.08 37.89 -48.34
N PHE A 126 -62.42 37.91 -47.18
CA PHE A 126 -60.96 37.65 -47.11
C PHE A 126 -60.58 36.27 -47.69
N ALA A 127 -61.52 35.33 -47.77
CA ALA A 127 -61.34 34.04 -48.44
C ALA A 127 -61.13 34.16 -49.95
N SER A 128 -61.67 35.20 -50.59
CA SER A 128 -61.68 35.41 -52.05
C SER A 128 -60.34 35.87 -52.64
N LEU A 129 -59.34 36.17 -51.81
CA LEU A 129 -58.00 36.54 -52.25
C LEU A 129 -57.17 35.28 -52.56
N THR A 130 -56.71 35.13 -53.80
CA THR A 130 -55.98 33.93 -54.28
C THR A 130 -54.46 34.01 -54.09
N SER A 131 -53.92 35.16 -53.69
CA SER A 131 -52.49 35.41 -53.51
C SER A 131 -52.19 35.99 -52.13
N LYS A 132 -52.61 35.27 -51.08
CA LYS A 132 -52.36 35.71 -49.70
C LYS A 132 -50.88 35.52 -49.37
N PRO A 133 -50.24 36.49 -48.69
CA PRO A 133 -48.90 36.29 -48.17
C PRO A 133 -48.81 35.06 -47.24
N THR A 134 -47.66 34.40 -47.19
CA THR A 134 -47.45 33.22 -46.32
C THR A 134 -46.51 33.51 -45.14
N THR A 135 -46.01 34.74 -45.03
CA THR A 135 -45.11 35.19 -43.97
C THR A 135 -45.69 36.40 -43.25
N LEU A 136 -45.30 36.60 -42.00
CA LEU A 136 -45.75 37.75 -41.21
C LEU A 136 -45.38 39.08 -41.87
N GLY A 137 -44.16 39.18 -42.40
CA GLY A 137 -43.71 40.36 -43.16
C GLY A 137 -44.50 40.58 -44.45
N GLY A 138 -44.96 39.51 -45.11
CA GLY A 138 -45.84 39.61 -46.26
C GLY A 138 -47.24 40.14 -45.91
N TYR A 139 -47.73 39.89 -44.70
CA TYR A 139 -48.93 40.51 -44.16
C TYR A 139 -48.70 41.93 -43.59
N GLY A 140 -47.46 42.45 -43.62
CA GLY A 140 -47.11 43.74 -43.02
C GLY A 140 -47.05 43.72 -41.48
N ILE A 141 -47.06 42.54 -40.86
CA ILE A 141 -47.02 42.37 -39.41
C ILE A 141 -45.56 42.47 -38.96
N SER A 142 -45.25 43.51 -38.19
CA SER A 142 -43.88 43.84 -37.75
C SER A 142 -43.65 43.70 -36.24
N ASP A 143 -44.71 43.52 -35.47
CA ASP A 143 -44.73 43.44 -34.00
C ASP A 143 -44.82 41.99 -33.48
N ALA A 144 -44.92 41.01 -34.38
CA ALA A 144 -45.00 39.61 -34.01
C ALA A 144 -43.62 39.00 -33.75
N TYR A 145 -43.49 38.27 -32.63
CA TYR A 145 -42.30 37.51 -32.31
C TYR A 145 -42.14 36.34 -33.29
N THR A 146 -41.03 36.32 -34.05
CA THR A 146 -40.72 35.18 -34.91
C THR A 146 -40.18 34.01 -34.08
N ILE A 147 -40.30 32.78 -34.61
CA ILE A 147 -39.70 31.59 -34.00
C ILE A 147 -38.19 31.79 -33.79
N SER A 148 -37.52 32.44 -34.75
CA SER A 148 -36.09 32.75 -34.64
C SER A 148 -35.79 33.73 -33.50
N ALA A 149 -36.58 34.80 -33.35
CA ALA A 149 -36.43 35.75 -32.25
C ALA A 149 -36.70 35.10 -30.88
N ALA A 150 -37.69 34.21 -30.79
CA ALA A 150 -37.97 33.44 -29.57
C ALA A 150 -36.81 32.49 -29.22
N ASN A 151 -36.31 31.73 -30.19
CA ASN A 151 -35.17 30.83 -30.00
C ASN A 151 -33.90 31.59 -29.58
N ALA A 152 -33.64 32.76 -30.20
CA ALA A 152 -32.50 33.60 -29.84
C ALA A 152 -32.63 34.16 -28.41
N ALA A 153 -33.81 34.61 -28.01
CA ALA A 153 -34.06 35.09 -26.66
C ALA A 153 -33.89 33.97 -25.60
N ILE A 154 -34.37 32.76 -25.88
CA ILE A 154 -34.21 31.59 -25.00
C ILE A 154 -32.74 31.19 -24.90
N ALA A 155 -32.04 31.05 -26.02
CA ALA A 155 -30.62 30.70 -26.05
C ALA A 155 -29.78 31.73 -25.29
N LYS A 156 -30.11 33.02 -25.45
CA LYS A 156 -29.48 34.10 -24.70
C LYS A 156 -29.76 33.99 -23.20
N ALA A 157 -31.00 33.74 -22.78
CA ALA A 157 -31.34 33.59 -21.37
C ALA A 157 -30.59 32.41 -20.71
N ILE A 158 -30.47 31.27 -21.41
CA ILE A 158 -29.67 30.12 -20.95
C ILE A 158 -28.19 30.50 -20.87
N SER A 159 -27.66 31.16 -21.90
CA SER A 159 -26.28 31.62 -21.92
C SER A 159 -26.01 32.61 -20.78
N ASP A 160 -26.91 33.56 -20.51
CA ASP A 160 -26.77 34.54 -19.44
C ASP A 160 -26.83 33.84 -18.06
N LEU A 161 -27.68 32.83 -17.90
CA LEU A 161 -27.76 32.01 -16.68
C LEU A 161 -26.46 31.23 -16.45
N VAL A 162 -25.91 30.59 -17.48
CA VAL A 162 -24.64 29.85 -17.42
C VAL A 162 -23.45 30.81 -17.23
N ALA A 163 -23.45 31.95 -17.92
CA ALA A 163 -22.39 32.97 -17.87
C ALA A 163 -22.37 33.78 -16.58
N SER A 164 -23.46 33.77 -15.80
CA SER A 164 -23.48 34.40 -14.47
C SER A 164 -22.71 33.58 -13.41
N SER A 165 -22.41 32.30 -13.70
CA SER A 165 -21.73 31.40 -12.75
C SER A 165 -20.70 30.42 -13.34
N PRO A 166 -19.82 30.78 -14.33
CA PRO A 166 -18.80 29.87 -14.84
C PRO A 166 -17.89 29.32 -13.75
N GLY A 167 -17.47 30.18 -12.81
CA GLY A 167 -16.62 29.79 -11.70
C GLY A 167 -17.31 28.84 -10.70
N ALA A 168 -18.62 28.96 -10.50
CA ALA A 168 -19.35 28.05 -9.62
C ALA A 168 -19.55 26.67 -10.29
N LEU A 169 -19.82 26.65 -11.60
CA LEU A 169 -19.89 25.40 -12.36
C LEU A 169 -18.53 24.70 -12.42
N ASP A 170 -17.45 25.48 -12.57
CA ASP A 170 -16.07 24.98 -12.51
C ASP A 170 -15.77 24.40 -11.11
N THR A 171 -16.10 25.13 -10.05
CA THR A 171 -15.95 24.65 -8.66
C THR A 171 -16.73 23.35 -8.42
N LEU A 172 -17.97 23.23 -8.93
CA LEU A 172 -18.76 22.00 -8.80
C LEU A 172 -18.12 20.83 -9.56
N ASN A 173 -17.55 21.08 -10.74
CA ASN A 173 -16.80 20.08 -11.50
C ASN A 173 -15.48 19.68 -10.79
N GLU A 174 -14.74 20.64 -10.25
CA GLU A 174 -13.53 20.40 -9.44
C GLU A 174 -13.85 19.57 -8.20
N LEU A 175 -14.94 19.88 -7.49
CA LEU A 175 -15.38 19.13 -6.31
C LEU A 175 -15.83 17.71 -6.68
N ALA A 176 -16.58 17.55 -7.78
CA ALA A 176 -16.97 16.23 -8.27
C ALA A 176 -15.74 15.38 -8.61
N GLN A 177 -14.75 15.96 -9.29
CA GLN A 177 -13.48 15.30 -9.59
C GLN A 177 -12.65 14.99 -8.33
N ALA A 178 -12.59 15.92 -7.37
CA ALA A 178 -11.89 15.72 -6.10
C ALA A 178 -12.51 14.58 -5.27
N LEU A 179 -13.81 14.33 -5.42
CA LEU A 179 -14.53 13.20 -4.84
C LEU A 179 -14.55 11.95 -5.74
N GLY A 180 -13.79 11.94 -6.84
CA GLY A 180 -13.64 10.81 -7.75
C GLY A 180 -14.85 10.53 -8.63
N ASN A 181 -15.73 11.52 -8.85
CA ASN A 181 -17.01 11.38 -9.53
C ASN A 181 -17.89 10.25 -8.95
N ASP A 182 -17.80 10.02 -7.63
CA ASP A 182 -18.53 8.95 -6.94
C ASP A 182 -19.93 9.42 -6.50
N PRO A 183 -21.03 8.97 -7.14
CA PRO A 183 -22.40 9.33 -6.75
C PRO A 183 -22.77 8.83 -5.35
N ASN A 184 -22.03 7.85 -4.82
CA ASN A 184 -22.25 7.21 -3.53
C ASN A 184 -21.08 7.46 -2.57
N PHE A 185 -20.35 8.59 -2.71
CA PHE A 185 -19.15 8.91 -1.92
C PHE A 185 -19.29 8.60 -0.42
N ALA A 186 -20.41 8.99 0.20
CA ALA A 186 -20.67 8.73 1.60
C ALA A 186 -20.70 7.22 1.94
N THR A 187 -21.33 6.41 1.10
CA THR A 187 -21.38 4.94 1.25
C THR A 187 -20.00 4.34 1.04
N THR A 188 -19.26 4.78 0.01
CA THR A 188 -17.91 4.31 -0.28
C THR A 188 -16.96 4.56 0.89
N VAL A 189 -16.95 5.79 1.42
CA VAL A 189 -16.15 6.16 2.60
C VAL A 189 -16.58 5.36 3.83
N THR A 190 -17.88 5.20 4.05
CA THR A 190 -18.41 4.40 5.18
C THR A 190 -17.95 2.95 5.11
N ASN A 191 -17.99 2.33 3.92
CA ASN A 191 -17.53 0.96 3.71
C ASN A 191 -16.01 0.82 3.91
N ALA A 192 -15.23 1.78 3.39
CA ALA A 192 -13.78 1.80 3.58
C ALA A 192 -13.41 1.94 5.07
N LEU A 193 -14.18 2.73 5.82
CA LEU A 193 -13.99 2.90 7.26
C LEU A 193 -14.45 1.68 8.06
N ALA A 194 -15.54 1.02 7.66
CA ALA A 194 -16.02 -0.22 8.28
C ALA A 194 -15.04 -1.39 8.11
N GLY A 195 -14.23 -1.37 7.04
CA GLY A 195 -13.12 -2.31 6.86
C GLY A 195 -11.90 -2.04 7.74
N LYS A 196 -11.82 -0.87 8.41
CA LYS A 196 -10.80 -0.62 9.43
C LYS A 196 -11.20 -1.30 10.73
N ALA A 197 -10.22 -1.86 11.41
CA ALA A 197 -10.46 -2.53 12.68
C ALA A 197 -10.99 -1.56 13.75
N ASN A 198 -12.18 -1.81 14.26
CA ASN A 198 -12.65 -1.20 15.52
C ASN A 198 -11.70 -1.64 16.63
N LYS A 199 -11.15 -0.70 17.43
CA LYS A 199 -10.23 -0.91 18.58
C LYS A 199 -9.98 -2.39 18.90
N SER A 200 -9.14 -3.05 18.11
CA SER A 200 -8.81 -4.45 18.34
C SER A 200 -7.94 -4.54 19.59
N THR A 201 -8.08 -5.60 20.37
CA THR A 201 -7.15 -5.92 21.46
C THR A 201 -6.13 -6.97 21.05
N THR A 202 -6.14 -7.41 19.78
CA THR A 202 -5.24 -8.43 19.25
C THR A 202 -4.52 -7.95 17.99
N LEU A 203 -3.30 -8.44 17.76
CA LEU A 203 -2.50 -8.15 16.58
C LEU A 203 -3.21 -8.56 15.28
N ALA A 204 -3.81 -9.75 15.27
CA ALA A 204 -4.59 -10.26 14.13
C ALA A 204 -5.78 -9.35 13.79
N GLY A 205 -6.47 -8.80 14.80
CA GLY A 205 -7.55 -7.86 14.55
C GLY A 205 -7.08 -6.51 14.01
N TYR A 206 -5.79 -6.13 14.17
CA TYR A 206 -5.18 -4.99 13.47
C TYR A 206 -4.57 -5.37 12.11
N GLY A 207 -4.59 -6.65 11.71
CA GLY A 207 -3.93 -7.14 10.50
C GLY A 207 -2.39 -7.19 10.60
N ILE A 208 -1.83 -7.15 11.81
CA ILE A 208 -0.39 -7.23 12.04
C ILE A 208 0.04 -8.70 12.01
N ILE A 209 0.88 -9.07 11.04
CA ILE A 209 1.30 -10.46 10.77
C ILE A 209 2.79 -10.72 11.05
N ASP A 210 3.57 -9.66 11.23
CA ASP A 210 5.03 -9.66 11.36
C ASP A 210 5.52 -9.50 12.80
N SER A 211 4.61 -9.54 13.78
CA SER A 211 4.92 -9.47 15.19
C SER A 211 4.51 -10.76 15.90
N TYR A 212 5.37 -11.22 16.81
CA TYR A 212 5.06 -12.38 17.65
C TYR A 212 3.87 -12.11 18.57
N THR A 213 2.99 -13.10 18.69
CA THR A 213 1.97 -13.11 19.73
C THR A 213 2.60 -13.29 21.11
N ARG A 214 1.87 -12.91 22.16
CA ARG A 214 2.31 -13.15 23.55
C ARG A 214 2.65 -14.63 23.79
N SER A 215 1.91 -15.55 23.18
CA SER A 215 2.16 -17.00 23.29
C SER A 215 3.48 -17.39 22.64
N GLU A 216 3.71 -16.97 21.39
CA GLU A 216 4.95 -17.27 20.66
C GLU A 216 6.17 -16.67 21.36
N ALA A 217 6.07 -15.43 21.84
CA ALA A 217 7.13 -14.80 22.62
C ALA A 217 7.43 -15.58 23.91
N ASN A 218 6.40 -15.96 24.67
CA ASN A 218 6.57 -16.77 25.88
C ASN A 218 7.20 -18.14 25.58
N ASN A 219 6.80 -18.77 24.48
CA ASN A 219 7.34 -20.06 24.03
C ASN A 219 8.82 -19.93 23.64
N ALA A 220 9.20 -18.88 22.90
CA ALA A 220 10.59 -18.64 22.49
C ALA A 220 11.51 -18.36 23.70
N ILE A 221 11.03 -17.58 24.67
CA ILE A 221 11.76 -17.30 25.92
C ILE A 221 11.94 -18.58 26.74
N SER A 222 10.85 -19.35 26.90
CA SER A 222 10.89 -20.61 27.66
C SER A 222 11.79 -21.63 26.99
N ALA A 223 11.74 -21.74 25.66
CA ALA A 223 12.63 -22.62 24.89
C ALA A 223 14.11 -22.24 25.08
N SER A 224 14.44 -20.94 25.04
CA SER A 224 15.81 -20.46 25.23
C SER A 224 16.33 -20.74 26.64
N ALA A 225 15.52 -20.50 27.68
CA ALA A 225 15.87 -20.83 29.06
C ALA A 225 16.06 -22.35 29.27
N ASN A 226 15.22 -23.15 28.60
CA ASN A 226 15.27 -24.60 28.72
C ASN A 226 16.38 -25.26 27.87
N THR A 227 16.96 -24.56 26.89
CA THR A 227 18.01 -25.10 26.02
C THR A 227 19.32 -25.36 26.77
N LEU A 228 19.59 -24.62 27.85
CA LEU A 228 20.83 -24.79 28.64
C LEU A 228 20.67 -25.76 29.80
N VAL A 229 19.49 -25.85 30.40
CA VAL A 229 19.23 -26.67 31.60
C VAL A 229 18.54 -28.00 31.22
N GLY A 230 17.58 -27.98 30.30
CA GLY A 230 16.78 -29.13 29.91
C GLY A 230 17.42 -30.13 28.94
N ARG A 231 18.59 -29.83 28.35
CA ARG A 231 19.24 -30.76 27.40
C ARG A 231 19.81 -32.01 28.06
N ASP A 232 20.24 -31.87 29.32
CA ASP A 232 20.94 -32.92 30.06
C ASP A 232 20.05 -33.56 31.15
N GLY A 233 18.72 -33.48 30.98
CA GLY A 233 17.76 -34.04 31.93
C GLY A 233 17.69 -33.27 33.26
N ILE A 234 18.10 -32.01 33.28
CA ILE A 234 18.05 -31.14 34.46
C ILE A 234 16.88 -30.17 34.29
N SER A 235 16.05 -30.01 35.32
CA SER A 235 14.96 -29.02 35.32
C SER A 235 15.39 -27.69 35.93
N THR A 236 16.42 -27.69 36.77
CA THR A 236 16.95 -26.48 37.42
C THR A 236 18.41 -26.70 37.81
N ALA A 237 19.27 -25.73 37.54
CA ALA A 237 20.60 -25.63 38.14
C ALA A 237 20.62 -24.39 39.03
N GLY A 238 21.20 -24.50 40.23
CA GLY A 238 21.18 -23.40 41.18
C GLY A 238 22.08 -23.58 42.38
N LEU A 239 21.93 -22.67 43.34
CA LEU A 239 22.62 -22.66 44.61
C LEU A 239 21.58 -22.76 45.72
N VAL A 240 21.78 -23.65 46.70
CA VAL A 240 20.81 -23.78 47.79
C VAL A 240 20.78 -22.50 48.62
N GLY A 241 19.68 -21.75 48.58
CA GLY A 241 19.56 -20.47 49.26
C GLY A 241 20.55 -19.40 48.78
N GLY A 242 21.09 -19.53 47.56
CA GLY A 242 22.12 -18.63 47.03
C GLY A 242 23.54 -18.91 47.52
N ASP A 243 23.75 -19.96 48.32
CA ASP A 243 25.06 -20.32 48.85
C ASP A 243 25.94 -21.00 47.79
N GLN A 244 27.03 -20.33 47.41
CA GLN A 244 28.01 -20.83 46.44
C GLN A 244 28.76 -22.10 46.88
N ALA A 245 28.70 -22.45 48.16
CA ALA A 245 29.26 -23.71 48.66
C ALA A 245 28.35 -24.92 48.39
N ARG A 246 27.09 -24.69 48.02
CA ARG A 246 26.07 -25.73 47.88
C ARG A 246 25.37 -25.66 46.50
N PRO A 247 26.11 -25.88 45.40
CA PRO A 247 25.51 -25.97 44.08
C PRO A 247 24.67 -27.24 43.97
N TYR A 248 23.56 -27.15 43.25
CA TYR A 248 22.70 -28.29 43.00
C TYR A 248 22.16 -28.27 41.56
N MET A 249 21.79 -29.45 41.10
CA MET A 249 20.96 -29.65 39.92
C MET A 249 19.72 -30.43 40.34
N ARG A 250 18.58 -30.19 39.68
CA ARG A 250 17.36 -30.96 39.89
C ARG A 250 17.11 -31.86 38.70
N ASP A 251 16.93 -33.15 38.94
CA ASP A 251 16.56 -34.11 37.91
C ASP A 251 15.18 -33.74 37.31
N GLN A 252 15.06 -33.80 36.00
CA GLN A 252 13.82 -33.44 35.29
C GLN A 252 12.75 -34.54 35.38
N VAL A 253 13.16 -35.80 35.50
CA VAL A 253 12.28 -36.97 35.50
C VAL A 253 11.78 -37.27 36.90
N THR A 254 12.68 -37.34 37.89
CA THR A 254 12.34 -37.69 39.27
C THR A 254 12.04 -36.46 40.13
N GLY A 255 12.53 -35.28 39.73
CA GLY A 255 12.43 -34.05 40.52
C GLY A 255 13.40 -34.00 41.69
N ASP A 256 14.30 -34.97 41.86
CA ASP A 256 15.25 -35.03 42.97
C ASP A 256 16.32 -33.96 42.88
N VAL A 257 16.79 -33.48 44.03
CA VAL A 257 17.90 -32.52 44.12
C VAL A 257 19.23 -33.27 44.24
N LEU A 258 20.04 -33.19 43.20
CA LEU A 258 21.42 -33.64 43.19
C LEU A 258 22.33 -32.52 43.68
N GLN A 259 22.81 -32.63 44.92
CA GLN A 259 23.84 -31.74 45.44
C GLN A 259 25.17 -32.02 44.74
N LEU A 260 25.75 -31.00 44.13
CA LEU A 260 27.04 -31.09 43.46
C LEU A 260 28.14 -30.79 44.48
N GLN A 261 29.12 -31.67 44.58
CA GLN A 261 30.36 -31.35 45.30
C GLN A 261 31.23 -30.41 44.46
N ARG A 262 31.89 -29.45 45.10
CA ARG A 262 32.92 -28.66 44.44
C ARG A 262 34.07 -29.59 44.02
N ARG A 263 34.72 -29.29 42.90
CA ARG A 263 35.90 -30.02 42.43
C ARG A 263 36.92 -30.12 43.58
N LEU A 264 37.21 -31.35 44.00
CA LEU A 264 38.24 -31.61 44.99
C LEU A 264 39.60 -31.28 44.36
N GLY A 265 40.48 -30.58 45.09
CA GLY A 265 41.80 -30.17 44.60
C GLY A 265 42.81 -31.32 44.50
N PHE A 266 42.35 -32.56 44.63
CA PHE A 266 43.12 -33.78 44.63
C PHE A 266 42.27 -34.90 44.02
N ASP A 267 42.92 -35.93 43.49
CA ASP A 267 42.22 -37.13 43.03
C ASP A 267 41.57 -37.82 44.24
N PRO A 268 40.24 -38.00 44.25
CA PRO A 268 39.57 -38.64 45.37
C PRO A 268 40.18 -40.02 45.62
N VAL A 269 40.56 -40.30 46.87
CA VAL A 269 41.04 -41.63 47.24
C VAL A 269 39.89 -42.61 47.01
N GLN A 270 40.08 -43.55 46.07
CA GLN A 270 39.12 -44.60 45.82
C GLN A 270 39.18 -45.61 46.97
N GLN A 271 38.12 -45.66 47.78
CA GLN A 271 37.95 -46.68 48.82
C GLN A 271 37.34 -47.95 48.21
N GLY A 272 38.03 -49.09 48.33
CA GLY A 272 37.57 -50.37 47.84
C GLY A 272 37.50 -50.49 46.30
N GLY A 273 37.02 -51.64 45.83
CA GLY A 273 36.78 -51.92 44.40
C GLY A 273 38.02 -52.10 43.52
N GLY A 274 39.24 -52.10 44.09
CA GLY A 274 40.46 -52.54 43.40
C GLY A 274 40.52 -54.07 43.21
N ILE A 275 41.57 -54.55 42.53
CA ILE A 275 41.78 -56.00 42.33
C ILE A 275 41.84 -56.71 43.70
N GLY A 276 40.93 -57.66 43.92
CA GLY A 276 40.82 -58.41 45.18
C GLY A 276 40.10 -57.67 46.32
N GLN A 277 39.48 -56.51 46.06
CA GLN A 277 38.73 -55.74 47.04
C GLN A 277 37.25 -55.68 46.66
N ALA A 278 36.36 -55.84 47.64
CA ALA A 278 34.94 -55.55 47.45
C ALA A 278 34.68 -54.03 47.52
N ALA A 279 33.49 -53.59 47.10
CA ALA A 279 33.11 -52.17 47.00
C ALA A 279 32.63 -51.60 48.35
N ASN A 280 33.30 -51.97 49.44
CA ASN A 280 32.93 -51.57 50.79
C ASN A 280 33.33 -50.12 51.08
N LYS A 281 32.57 -49.46 51.96
CA LYS A 281 32.94 -48.14 52.50
C LYS A 281 33.87 -48.32 53.69
N VAL A 282 34.99 -47.62 53.69
CA VAL A 282 35.94 -47.59 54.79
C VAL A 282 35.71 -46.30 55.58
N TYR A 283 35.31 -46.44 56.83
CA TYR A 283 35.15 -45.33 57.77
C TYR A 283 36.40 -45.24 58.64
N LEU A 284 37.04 -44.07 58.63
CA LEU A 284 38.10 -43.69 59.57
C LEU A 284 37.53 -42.62 60.49
N GLY A 285 37.43 -42.92 61.78
CA GLY A 285 36.81 -41.99 62.73
C GLY A 285 37.08 -42.35 64.19
N MET A 286 36.72 -41.43 65.08
CA MET A 286 36.83 -41.66 66.53
C MET A 286 35.79 -42.69 66.96
N SER A 287 36.25 -43.79 67.58
CA SER A 287 35.37 -44.74 68.27
C SER A 287 35.17 -44.30 69.71
N ASN A 288 33.91 -44.04 70.07
CA ASN A 288 33.55 -43.72 71.46
C ASN A 288 33.82 -44.91 72.41
N SER A 289 33.65 -46.14 71.94
CA SER A 289 33.86 -47.35 72.74
C SER A 289 35.34 -47.60 73.03
N LEU A 290 36.22 -47.34 72.06
CA LEU A 290 37.66 -47.55 72.19
C LEU A 290 38.40 -46.28 72.66
N ASN A 291 37.69 -45.14 72.70
CA ASN A 291 38.22 -43.80 72.93
C ASN A 291 39.47 -43.48 72.08
N ARG A 292 39.45 -43.89 70.81
CA ARG A 292 40.57 -43.71 69.87
C ARG A 292 40.10 -43.82 68.42
N PRO A 293 40.88 -43.36 67.44
CA PRO A 293 40.62 -43.63 66.03
C PRO A 293 40.45 -45.11 65.78
N ALA A 294 39.43 -45.46 65.02
CA ALA A 294 39.10 -46.83 64.65
C ALA A 294 38.80 -46.90 63.15
N ILE A 295 38.92 -48.12 62.63
CA ILE A 295 38.61 -48.44 61.25
C ILE A 295 37.36 -49.33 61.25
N THR A 296 36.32 -48.89 60.55
CA THR A 296 35.13 -49.70 60.29
C THR A 296 35.00 -49.90 58.78
N VAL A 297 34.68 -51.11 58.34
CA VAL A 297 34.36 -51.39 56.94
C VAL A 297 32.89 -51.77 56.87
N ASP A 298 32.10 -50.95 56.17
CA ASP A 298 30.64 -50.96 56.21
C ASP A 298 30.11 -50.95 57.65
N THR A 299 29.61 -52.09 58.13
CA THR A 299 29.07 -52.26 59.48
C THR A 299 30.02 -53.00 60.42
N THR A 300 31.14 -53.52 59.90
CA THR A 300 32.10 -54.33 60.67
C THR A 300 33.19 -53.45 61.26
N ASN A 301 33.30 -53.46 62.59
CA ASN A 301 34.36 -52.74 63.30
C ASN A 301 35.64 -53.57 63.34
N PHE A 302 36.73 -53.05 62.75
CA PHE A 302 38.05 -53.70 62.74
C PHE A 302 38.93 -53.28 63.94
N GLY A 303 38.40 -52.46 64.84
CA GLY A 303 39.09 -52.05 66.05
C GLY A 303 39.84 -50.73 65.92
N GLY A 304 40.60 -50.41 66.96
CA GLY A 304 41.33 -49.16 67.09
C GLY A 304 42.63 -49.17 66.30
N VAL A 305 43.00 -48.03 65.75
CA VAL A 305 44.32 -47.80 65.17
C VAL A 305 45.35 -47.85 66.30
N ALA A 306 46.38 -48.68 66.13
CA ALA A 306 47.48 -48.77 67.08
C ALA A 306 48.38 -47.53 66.98
N PHE A 307 48.77 -46.99 68.12
CA PHE A 307 49.75 -45.91 68.26
C PHE A 307 51.07 -46.46 68.77
N LEU A 308 52.14 -45.66 68.65
CA LEU A 308 53.46 -46.02 69.15
C LEU A 308 53.45 -46.37 70.65
N SER A 309 52.56 -45.75 71.43
CA SER A 309 52.36 -46.03 72.85
C SER A 309 51.74 -47.40 73.14
N ASP A 310 51.13 -48.05 72.15
CA ASP A 310 50.54 -49.39 72.28
C ASP A 310 51.58 -50.51 72.04
N ILE A 311 52.81 -50.18 71.61
CA ILE A 311 53.92 -51.14 71.50
C ILE A 311 54.65 -51.20 72.86
N PRO A 312 54.84 -52.39 73.48
CA PRO A 312 55.49 -52.50 74.79
C PRO A 312 56.89 -51.88 74.77
N GLY A 313 57.08 -50.79 75.52
CA GLY A 313 58.29 -49.96 75.48
C GLY A 313 59.51 -50.51 76.22
N THR A 314 59.51 -51.74 76.71
CA THR A 314 60.67 -52.31 77.43
C THR A 314 60.91 -53.76 77.00
N PRO A 315 62.03 -54.05 76.30
CA PRO A 315 62.42 -55.43 75.98
C PRO A 315 62.57 -56.25 77.27
N PRO A 316 62.24 -57.55 77.26
CA PRO A 316 62.29 -58.39 78.45
C PRO A 316 63.71 -58.62 79.02
N ILE A 317 64.77 -58.27 78.28
CA ILE A 317 66.17 -58.29 78.74
C ILE A 317 66.74 -56.89 78.49
N THR A 318 67.26 -56.25 79.53
CA THR A 318 67.76 -54.87 79.51
C THR A 318 69.16 -54.72 80.08
N LYS A 319 69.67 -55.76 80.77
CA LYS A 319 71.03 -55.78 81.33
C LYS A 319 71.71 -57.12 81.06
N GLU A 320 73.02 -57.10 80.92
CA GLU A 320 73.84 -58.29 80.70
C GLU A 320 75.12 -58.28 81.55
N PHE A 321 75.61 -59.48 81.85
CA PHE A 321 76.89 -59.71 82.50
C PHE A 321 77.62 -60.84 81.77
N GLY A 322 78.93 -60.69 81.58
CA GLY A 322 79.83 -61.74 81.12
C GLY A 322 81.07 -61.79 82.01
N SER A 323 81.44 -63.00 82.45
CA SER A 323 82.62 -63.19 83.27
C SER A 323 83.90 -63.27 82.42
N ALA A 324 85.04 -62.92 83.01
CA ALA A 324 86.33 -63.38 82.50
C ALA A 324 86.44 -64.92 82.62
N PRO A 325 87.30 -65.60 81.84
CA PRO A 325 87.53 -67.04 81.95
C PRO A 325 88.01 -67.43 83.35
N GLN A 326 87.28 -68.31 84.03
CA GLN A 326 87.55 -68.76 85.39
C GLN A 326 88.25 -70.11 85.41
N ILE A 327 89.15 -70.30 86.37
CA ILE A 327 89.71 -71.63 86.66
C ILE A 327 88.59 -72.49 87.24
N VAL A 328 88.49 -73.72 86.75
CA VAL A 328 87.55 -74.72 87.27
C VAL A 328 88.33 -75.94 87.74
N SER A 329 87.87 -76.55 88.82
CA SER A 329 88.39 -77.80 89.34
C SER A 329 87.23 -78.75 89.58
N ASN A 330 87.49 -80.06 89.49
CA ASN A 330 86.49 -81.07 89.84
C ASN A 330 85.98 -80.84 91.28
N GLY A 331 84.65 -80.82 91.45
CA GLY A 331 83.98 -80.51 92.71
C GLY A 331 84.01 -79.03 93.15
N GLY A 332 84.74 -78.17 92.43
CA GLY A 332 84.94 -76.76 92.75
C GLY A 332 83.72 -75.88 92.46
N LEU A 333 83.53 -74.84 93.27
CA LEU A 333 82.51 -73.80 93.09
C LEU A 333 83.15 -72.53 92.54
N VAL A 334 82.60 -72.02 91.45
CA VAL A 334 82.88 -70.68 90.93
C VAL A 334 81.71 -69.77 91.33
N ALA A 335 82.00 -68.68 92.03
CA ALA A 335 81.03 -67.67 92.43
C ALA A 335 81.45 -66.32 91.88
N LEU A 336 80.58 -65.67 91.11
CA LEU A 336 80.87 -64.43 90.40
C LEU A 336 79.78 -63.39 90.65
N ALA A 337 80.18 -62.22 91.14
CA ALA A 337 79.29 -61.07 91.26
C ALA A 337 78.97 -60.51 89.87
N HIS A 338 77.68 -60.41 89.52
CA HIS A 338 77.24 -59.99 88.18
C HIS A 338 76.79 -58.53 88.10
N GLY A 339 76.58 -57.85 89.23
CA GLY A 339 76.26 -56.41 89.26
C GLY A 339 74.93 -55.98 88.63
N LEU A 340 74.08 -56.92 88.18
CA LEU A 340 72.82 -56.62 87.48
C LEU A 340 71.75 -56.00 88.40
N GLY A 341 71.91 -56.13 89.73
CA GLY A 341 71.02 -55.56 90.75
C GLY A 341 69.65 -56.24 90.86
N VAL A 342 69.41 -57.28 90.07
CA VAL A 342 68.22 -58.14 90.06
C VAL A 342 68.65 -59.56 89.73
N VAL A 343 67.82 -60.55 90.08
CA VAL A 343 68.08 -61.95 89.71
C VAL A 343 68.01 -62.08 88.18
N PRO A 344 69.05 -62.57 87.49
CA PRO A 344 69.01 -62.71 86.04
C PRO A 344 67.91 -63.68 85.59
N LYS A 345 67.19 -63.33 84.52
CA LYS A 345 66.16 -64.20 83.92
C LYS A 345 66.79 -65.41 83.25
N ILE A 346 67.93 -65.23 82.59
CA ILE A 346 68.68 -66.28 81.87
C ILE A 346 70.13 -66.29 82.35
N ILE A 347 70.71 -67.48 82.52
CA ILE A 347 72.16 -67.68 82.66
C ILE A 347 72.61 -68.73 81.65
N THR A 348 73.81 -68.55 81.10
CA THR A 348 74.44 -69.50 80.17
C THR A 348 75.89 -69.70 80.56
N GLY A 349 76.46 -70.84 80.18
CA GLY A 349 77.84 -71.19 80.47
C GLY A 349 78.55 -71.73 79.24
N GLU A 350 79.84 -71.45 79.17
CA GLU A 350 80.77 -71.94 78.15
C GLU A 350 82.05 -72.41 78.82
N LEU A 351 82.67 -73.46 78.27
CA LEU A 351 84.02 -73.88 78.61
C LEU A 351 84.94 -73.60 77.44
N ILE A 352 86.11 -73.02 77.73
CA ILE A 352 87.15 -72.76 76.74
C ILE A 352 88.31 -73.72 77.01
N CYS A 353 88.65 -74.53 76.02
CA CYS A 353 89.77 -75.46 76.08
C CYS A 353 91.09 -74.67 76.10
N VAL A 354 91.92 -74.87 77.13
CA VAL A 354 93.25 -74.24 77.25
C VAL A 354 94.39 -75.26 77.13
N THR A 355 94.08 -76.55 77.10
CA THR A 355 95.06 -77.62 76.86
C THR A 355 94.35 -78.73 76.09
N ALA A 356 94.91 -79.10 74.92
CA ALA A 356 94.28 -80.07 74.03
C ALA A 356 94.13 -81.44 74.71
N GLU A 357 92.94 -82.03 74.63
CA GLU A 357 92.61 -83.35 75.18
C GLU A 357 91.41 -83.96 74.46
N ASN A 358 91.28 -85.29 74.47
CA ASN A 358 90.07 -86.01 73.99
C ASN A 358 89.54 -85.55 72.61
N GLY A 359 90.43 -85.07 71.73
CA GLY A 359 90.12 -84.56 70.41
C GLY A 359 89.65 -83.10 70.33
N TRP A 360 89.62 -82.36 71.45
CA TRP A 360 89.48 -80.91 71.47
C TRP A 360 90.84 -80.24 71.36
N THR A 361 90.87 -79.11 70.66
CA THR A 361 92.05 -78.27 70.47
C THR A 361 91.99 -77.04 71.37
N VAL A 362 93.14 -76.43 71.63
CA VAL A 362 93.21 -75.21 72.43
C VAL A 362 92.43 -74.09 71.72
N GLY A 363 91.50 -73.46 72.43
CA GLY A 363 90.62 -72.43 71.92
C GLY A 363 89.20 -72.90 71.60
N ASP A 364 88.94 -74.21 71.56
CA ASP A 364 87.59 -74.73 71.36
C ASP A 364 86.65 -74.29 72.50
N ILE A 365 85.48 -73.78 72.12
CA ILE A 365 84.44 -73.32 73.05
C ILE A 365 83.28 -74.29 73.05
N GLN A 366 83.02 -74.89 74.19
CA GLN A 366 81.90 -75.80 74.42
C GLN A 366 80.81 -75.10 75.21
N HIS A 367 79.61 -75.00 74.65
CA HIS A 367 78.44 -74.62 75.43
C HIS A 367 78.12 -75.73 76.44
N ILE A 368 77.87 -75.33 77.68
CA ILE A 368 77.50 -76.26 78.75
C ILE A 368 76.05 -76.10 79.17
N SER A 369 75.41 -77.24 79.41
CA SER A 369 74.17 -77.30 80.16
C SER A 369 74.47 -76.90 81.61
N LEU A 370 73.74 -75.91 82.13
CA LEU A 370 73.82 -75.45 83.52
C LEU A 370 72.71 -76.04 84.40
N SER A 371 72.14 -77.17 83.98
CA SER A 371 71.11 -77.93 84.69
C SER A 371 71.77 -79.08 85.45
N PRO A 372 71.33 -79.42 86.68
CA PRO A 372 71.79 -80.65 87.31
C PRO A 372 71.25 -81.83 86.50
N ASP A 373 72.10 -82.51 85.75
CA ASP A 373 71.84 -83.91 85.39
C ASP A 373 72.11 -84.72 86.66
N ASN A 374 71.11 -84.77 87.53
CA ASN A 374 71.13 -85.54 88.75
C ASN A 374 70.93 -87.02 88.43
N ASP A 375 72.05 -87.76 88.37
CA ASP A 375 72.05 -89.19 88.65
C ASP A 375 72.65 -89.41 90.05
N ASP A 376 71.76 -89.76 90.97
CA ASP A 376 72.03 -90.20 92.34
C ASP A 376 73.08 -91.31 92.36
N SER A 377 74.31 -90.99 92.81
CA SER A 377 75.21 -91.83 93.61
C SER A 377 76.64 -91.26 93.64
N GLY A 378 76.83 -90.09 94.26
CA GLY A 378 78.17 -89.63 94.70
C GLY A 378 79.22 -89.29 93.62
N VAL A 379 78.90 -89.39 92.33
CA VAL A 379 79.81 -89.18 91.20
C VAL A 379 79.14 -88.26 90.16
N VAL A 380 79.15 -86.93 90.40
CA VAL A 380 78.43 -85.95 89.55
C VAL A 380 79.35 -85.50 88.39
N THR A 381 78.86 -85.50 87.15
CA THR A 381 79.56 -84.96 85.96
C THR A 381 78.79 -83.75 85.42
N GLY A 382 79.48 -82.74 84.88
CA GLY A 382 78.84 -81.54 84.33
C GLY A 382 78.79 -80.35 85.31
N PHE A 383 77.87 -79.41 85.07
CA PHE A 383 77.74 -78.18 85.88
C PHE A 383 76.34 -77.98 86.43
N ALA A 384 76.27 -77.73 87.74
CA ALA A 384 75.07 -77.19 88.37
C ALA A 384 75.25 -75.69 88.56
N ALA A 385 74.23 -74.90 88.20
CA ALA A 385 74.25 -73.47 88.45
C ALA A 385 73.10 -73.00 89.33
N ARG A 386 73.34 -71.91 90.06
CA ARG A 386 72.29 -71.13 90.75
C ARG A 386 72.60 -69.65 90.59
N LYS A 387 71.59 -68.82 90.76
CA LYS A 387 71.68 -67.37 90.62
C LYS A 387 70.86 -66.69 91.70
N ASP A 388 71.35 -65.57 92.20
CA ASP A 388 70.59 -64.67 93.06
C ASP A 388 70.70 -63.24 92.49
N ALA A 389 70.35 -62.23 93.29
CA ALA A 389 70.34 -60.84 92.83
C ALA A 389 71.74 -60.23 92.69
N THR A 390 72.77 -60.90 93.22
CA THR A 390 74.14 -60.38 93.31
C THR A 390 75.14 -61.26 92.56
N ASN A 391 74.98 -62.58 92.63
CA ASN A 391 75.94 -63.55 92.17
C ASN A 391 75.33 -64.65 91.29
N ILE A 392 76.14 -65.10 90.34
CA ILE A 392 75.94 -66.37 89.64
C ILE A 392 76.96 -67.37 90.17
N TYR A 393 76.49 -68.60 90.34
CA TYR A 393 77.26 -69.70 90.88
C TYR A 393 77.23 -70.83 89.87
N ALA A 394 78.38 -71.43 89.62
CA ALA A 394 78.48 -72.66 88.87
C ALA A 394 79.42 -73.62 89.60
N ARG A 395 78.98 -74.84 89.85
CA ARG A 395 79.77 -75.89 90.46
C ARG A 395 80.04 -76.97 89.43
N CYS A 396 81.31 -77.31 89.26
CA CYS A 396 81.70 -78.47 88.49
C CYS A 396 81.50 -79.73 89.33
N GLY A 397 80.95 -80.78 88.74
CA GLY A 397 80.81 -82.08 89.36
C GLY A 397 82.16 -82.68 89.78
N THR A 398 82.15 -83.65 90.70
CA THR A 398 83.36 -84.31 91.19
C THR A 398 84.08 -85.14 90.11
N SER A 399 83.35 -85.60 89.09
CA SER A 399 83.92 -86.31 87.94
C SER A 399 84.53 -85.37 86.90
N GLY A 400 84.13 -84.09 86.90
CA GLY A 400 84.59 -83.08 85.94
C GLY A 400 83.50 -82.59 84.98
N PRO A 401 83.84 -81.74 84.01
CA PRO A 401 82.94 -81.28 82.96
C PRO A 401 82.40 -82.44 82.11
N TYR A 402 81.22 -82.26 81.51
CA TYR A 402 80.68 -83.18 80.51
C TYR A 402 80.67 -82.48 79.15
N GLY A 403 81.10 -83.19 78.10
CA GLY A 403 81.11 -82.65 76.75
C GLY A 403 80.99 -83.76 75.70
N VAL A 404 80.35 -83.41 74.58
CA VAL A 404 80.34 -84.21 73.36
C VAL A 404 81.29 -83.54 72.38
N ASN A 405 82.28 -84.27 71.87
CA ASN A 405 83.16 -83.70 70.86
C ASN A 405 82.41 -83.66 69.52
N ILE A 406 82.17 -82.46 68.99
CA ILE A 406 81.38 -82.27 67.77
C ILE A 406 82.01 -82.92 66.53
N ASN A 407 83.34 -83.09 66.53
CA ASN A 407 84.07 -83.60 65.38
C ASN A 407 83.91 -85.12 65.19
N ASN A 408 83.49 -85.84 66.23
CA ASN A 408 83.37 -87.30 66.19
C ASN A 408 82.14 -87.86 66.93
N GLY A 409 81.37 -87.01 67.61
CA GLY A 409 80.18 -87.39 68.38
C GLY A 409 80.45 -88.18 69.66
N THR A 410 81.71 -88.35 70.08
CA THR A 410 82.03 -89.13 71.28
C THR A 410 81.84 -88.29 72.55
N THR A 411 81.21 -88.88 73.57
CA THR A 411 81.10 -88.30 74.90
C THR A 411 82.43 -88.49 75.63
N ALA A 412 82.88 -87.46 76.33
CA ALA A 412 84.05 -87.56 77.20
C ALA A 412 83.86 -86.69 78.45
N VAL A 413 84.67 -86.97 79.46
CA VAL A 413 84.77 -86.18 80.69
C VAL A 413 86.14 -85.48 80.64
N PRO A 414 86.21 -84.23 80.16
CA PRO A 414 87.46 -83.50 80.09
C PRO A 414 88.06 -83.24 81.48
N ASN A 415 89.37 -83.08 81.57
CA ASN A 415 89.99 -82.67 82.83
C ASN A 415 89.70 -81.18 83.08
N ALA A 416 89.02 -80.85 84.18
CA ALA A 416 88.66 -79.47 84.50
C ALA A 416 89.85 -78.49 84.46
N ALA A 417 91.07 -78.95 84.79
CA ALA A 417 92.27 -78.11 84.75
C ALA A 417 92.60 -77.59 83.34
N ASN A 418 92.22 -78.34 82.31
CA ASN A 418 92.45 -78.06 80.90
C ASN A 418 91.41 -77.10 80.29
N TRP A 419 90.43 -76.63 81.08
CA TRP A 419 89.36 -75.75 80.60
C TRP A 419 89.19 -74.50 81.48
N ARG A 420 88.56 -73.47 80.91
CA ARG A 420 88.17 -72.26 81.63
C ARG A 420 86.69 -71.99 81.46
N LEU A 421 86.00 -71.71 82.57
CA LEU A 421 84.57 -71.46 82.58
C LEU A 421 84.28 -69.97 82.34
N VAL A 422 83.37 -69.69 81.41
CA VAL A 422 82.78 -68.36 81.21
C VAL A 422 81.29 -68.47 81.48
N LEU A 423 80.76 -67.58 82.31
CA LEU A 423 79.33 -67.50 82.58
C LEU A 423 78.79 -66.16 82.07
N ARG A 424 77.60 -66.20 81.49
CA ARG A 424 76.83 -65.01 81.10
C ARG A 424 75.46 -65.00 81.77
N ALA A 425 74.96 -63.81 82.06
CA ALA A 425 73.68 -63.62 82.72
C ALA A 425 72.93 -62.43 82.11
N PHE A 426 71.60 -62.56 81.98
CA PHE A 426 70.75 -61.58 81.30
C PHE A 426 69.52 -61.26 82.16
N ALA A 427 69.22 -59.97 82.37
CA ALA A 427 68.18 -59.49 83.29
C ALA A 427 67.20 -58.50 82.65
#